data_AF-A0A8J3UJ46-F1
#
_entry.id   AF-A0A8J3UJ46-F1
#
_cell.length_a   1.000
_cell.length_b   1.000
_cell.length_c   1.000
_cell.angle_alpha   90.00
_cell.angle_beta   90.00
_cell.angle_gamma   90.00
#
_symmetry.space_group_name_H-M   'P 1'
#
loop_
_entity.id
_entity.type
_entity.pdbx_description
1 polymer ?
#
loop_
_entity_poly.entity_id
_entity_poly.type
_entity_poly.pdbx_seq_one_letter_code
_entity_poly.pdbx_strand_id
1 'polypeptide(L)'
;MGRHRSDPLGIARLALAGLAVVVLLALIGVGAKALISSLSSDDAVPPGAPAASSAPPTSQQPSAEKVPTVQVVCQGDICPVFVRVPGGDVLIDRDMARGEQASYFNPELDVVLDDAGTVQVFENGTARPAGQQGEREAFKVTRAPGQ
;
A
#
# COMPACT_ATOMS: atom_id res chain seq x y z
N MET A 1 47.30 -17.39 41.56
CA MET A 1 46.58 -16.30 40.88
C MET A 1 47.09 -16.12 39.46
N GLY A 2 46.43 -16.73 38.47
CA GLY A 2 46.76 -16.58 37.06
C GLY A 2 46.25 -15.24 36.56
N ARG A 3 47.17 -14.34 36.18
CA ARG A 3 46.81 -13.05 35.56
C ARG A 3 46.26 -13.36 34.17
N HIS A 4 44.95 -13.21 33.98
CA HIS A 4 44.36 -13.11 32.66
C HIS A 4 45.06 -11.93 31.95
N ARG A 5 45.97 -12.25 31.02
CA ARG A 5 46.34 -11.29 29.98
C ARG A 5 45.07 -11.06 29.18
N SER A 6 44.38 -9.98 29.47
CA SER A 6 43.41 -9.41 28.55
C SER A 6 44.22 -8.85 27.39
N ASP A 7 44.56 -9.69 26.41
CA ASP A 7 45.27 -9.24 25.22
C ASP A 7 44.35 -8.23 24.50
N PRO A 8 44.71 -6.94 24.45
CA PRO A 8 43.85 -5.88 23.93
C PRO A 8 43.53 -6.10 22.44
N LEU A 9 44.39 -6.85 21.76
CA LEU A 9 44.24 -7.26 20.37
C LEU A 9 43.14 -8.31 20.17
N GLY A 10 42.79 -9.11 21.18
CA GLY A 10 41.73 -10.10 21.10
C GLY A 10 40.33 -9.48 21.16
N ILE A 11 40.12 -8.52 22.08
CA ILE A 11 38.86 -7.80 22.22
C ILE A 11 38.64 -6.88 21.01
N ALA A 12 39.68 -6.21 20.53
CA ALA A 12 39.61 -5.40 19.32
C ALA A 12 39.22 -6.23 18.08
N ARG A 13 39.74 -7.46 17.96
CA ARG A 13 39.35 -8.39 16.88
C ARG A 13 37.92 -8.89 17.02
N LEU A 14 37.44 -9.16 18.22
CA LEU A 14 36.05 -9.55 18.47
C LEU A 14 35.09 -8.40 18.18
N ALA A 15 35.45 -7.17 18.55
CA ALA A 15 34.69 -5.97 18.23
C ALA A 15 34.64 -5.72 16.72
N LEU A 16 35.79 -5.85 16.02
CA LEU A 16 35.86 -5.76 14.56
C LEU A 16 35.04 -6.86 13.86
N ALA A 17 35.10 -8.09 14.36
CA ALA A 17 34.32 -9.20 13.81
C ALA A 17 32.81 -8.96 14.02
N GLY A 18 32.41 -8.50 15.21
CA GLY A 18 31.02 -8.13 15.50
C GLY A 18 30.53 -7.00 14.59
N LEU A 19 31.33 -5.94 14.44
CA LEU A 19 31.03 -4.84 13.52
C LEU A 19 30.89 -5.34 12.07
N ALA A 20 31.80 -6.21 11.62
CA ALA A 20 31.77 -6.78 10.28
C ALA A 20 30.50 -7.62 10.04
N VAL A 21 30.07 -8.41 11.03
CA VAL A 21 28.82 -9.18 10.94
C VAL A 21 27.60 -8.25 10.86
N VAL A 22 27.56 -7.19 11.67
CA VAL A 22 26.46 -6.22 11.64
C VAL A 22 26.39 -5.50 10.28
N VAL A 23 27.53 -5.07 9.75
CA VAL A 23 27.62 -4.44 8.42
C VAL A 23 27.17 -5.42 7.33
N LEU A 24 27.59 -6.68 7.41
CA LEU A 24 27.18 -7.70 6.44
C LEU A 24 25.67 -7.92 6.46
N LEU A 25 25.06 -8.02 7.65
CA LEU A 25 23.61 -8.17 7.79
C LEU A 25 22.86 -6.95 7.26
N ALA A 26 23.37 -5.74 7.49
CA ALA A 26 22.80 -4.52 6.93
C ALA A 26 22.86 -4.51 5.39
N LEU A 27 23.99 -4.91 4.80
CA LEU A 27 24.15 -5.01 3.35
C LEU A 27 23.20 -6.06 2.75
N ILE A 28 23.02 -7.21 3.42
CA ILE A 28 22.06 -8.23 3.00
C ILE A 28 20.63 -7.67 3.07
N GLY A 29 20.27 -6.95 4.14
CA GLY A 29 18.95 -6.35 4.29
C GLY A 29 18.63 -5.30 3.22
N VAL A 30 19.59 -4.41 2.94
CA VAL A 30 19.48 -3.39 1.88
C VAL A 30 19.41 -4.06 0.50
N GLY A 31 20.25 -5.07 0.25
CA GLY A 31 20.24 -5.83 -1.00
C GLY A 31 18.93 -6.58 -1.22
N ALA A 32 18.40 -7.24 -0.19
CA ALA A 32 17.11 -7.93 -0.26
C ALA A 32 15.95 -6.96 -0.50
N LYS A 33 15.94 -5.80 0.19
CA LYS A 33 14.96 -4.74 -0.07
C LYS A 33 15.06 -4.19 -1.49
N ALA A 34 16.27 -3.92 -1.98
CA ALA A 34 16.50 -3.44 -3.33
C ALA A 34 16.07 -4.48 -4.38
N LEU A 35 16.29 -5.78 -4.12
CA LEU A 35 15.88 -6.85 -5.03
C LEU A 35 14.37 -7.04 -5.05
N ILE A 36 13.70 -6.96 -3.89
CA ILE A 36 12.23 -6.98 -3.83
C ILE A 36 11.65 -5.75 -4.53
N SER A 37 12.26 -4.57 -4.30
CA SER A 37 11.90 -3.36 -5.02
C SER A 37 12.15 -3.48 -6.52
N SER A 38 13.24 -4.09 -6.99
CA SER A 38 13.53 -4.24 -8.42
C SER A 38 12.60 -5.23 -9.10
N LEU A 39 12.27 -6.33 -8.43
CA LEU A 39 11.26 -7.28 -8.89
C LEU A 39 9.85 -6.68 -8.88
N SER A 40 9.60 -5.72 -7.98
CA SER A 40 8.39 -4.90 -7.97
C SER A 40 8.48 -3.67 -8.88
N SER A 41 9.63 -3.41 -9.49
CA SER A 41 9.91 -2.30 -10.40
C SER A 41 10.17 -2.82 -11.80
N ASP A 42 9.25 -3.63 -12.33
CA ASP A 42 9.07 -3.77 -13.78
C ASP A 42 8.21 -2.60 -14.28
N ASP A 43 8.60 -1.36 -13.97
CA ASP A 43 8.17 -0.14 -14.64
C ASP A 43 9.08 1.03 -14.22
N ALA A 44 10.30 1.03 -14.76
CA ALA A 44 11.18 2.19 -14.73
C ALA A 44 11.89 2.31 -16.07
N VAL A 45 11.19 2.94 -17.02
CA VAL A 45 11.76 3.43 -18.29
C VAL A 45 12.87 4.47 -18.00
N PRO A 46 14.01 4.42 -18.72
CA PRO A 46 15.14 5.34 -18.53
C PRO A 46 14.81 6.79 -18.94
N PRO A 47 15.58 7.80 -18.47
CA PRO A 47 15.29 9.20 -18.77
C PRO A 47 15.73 9.54 -20.20
N GLY A 48 14.77 9.70 -21.10
CA GLY A 48 15.01 10.34 -22.39
C GLY A 48 14.15 9.84 -23.54
N ALA A 49 12.89 10.28 -23.62
CA ALA A 49 12.14 10.56 -24.86
C ALA A 49 10.67 10.89 -24.51
N PRO A 50 9.96 11.73 -25.30
CA PRO A 50 8.72 12.37 -24.87
C PRO A 50 7.46 11.54 -25.12
N ALA A 51 6.44 11.81 -24.30
CA ALA A 51 5.01 11.52 -24.47
C ALA A 51 4.51 10.06 -24.35
N ALA A 52 4.06 9.69 -23.14
CA ALA A 52 2.78 9.04 -22.88
C ALA A 52 2.50 9.08 -21.36
N SER A 53 1.43 9.76 -20.96
CA SER A 53 1.03 9.92 -19.56
C SER A 53 0.47 8.61 -18.99
N SER A 54 1.28 7.92 -18.18
CA SER A 54 0.80 6.95 -17.19
C SER A 54 1.10 7.52 -15.81
N ALA A 55 0.08 8.06 -15.15
CA ALA A 55 0.21 8.61 -13.81
C ALA A 55 0.28 7.46 -12.78
N PRO A 56 1.19 7.50 -11.80
CA PRO A 56 1.23 6.52 -10.70
C PRO A 56 -0.03 6.63 -9.82
N PRO A 57 -0.49 5.53 -9.18
CA PRO A 57 -1.59 5.57 -8.22
C PRO A 57 -1.15 6.47 -7.08
N THR A 58 -1.68 7.68 -7.09
CA THR A 58 -1.28 8.72 -6.16
C THR A 58 -1.94 8.34 -4.84
N SER A 59 -1.13 7.94 -3.85
CA SER A 59 -1.50 8.03 -2.44
C SER A 59 -1.67 9.52 -2.11
N GLN A 60 -2.80 10.10 -2.55
CA GLN A 60 -3.17 11.47 -2.25
C GLN A 60 -3.60 11.52 -0.80
N GLN A 61 -2.63 11.86 0.05
CA GLN A 61 -2.87 12.60 1.29
C GLN A 61 -3.96 13.66 1.06
N PRO A 62 -4.92 13.85 1.98
CA PRO A 62 -6.15 14.58 1.67
C PRO A 62 -5.83 16.04 1.36
N SER A 63 -5.77 16.35 0.08
CA SER A 63 -6.01 17.71 -0.40
C SER A 63 -7.46 18.01 -0.06
N ALA A 64 -7.66 18.78 1.01
CA ALA A 64 -8.95 19.30 1.40
C ALA A 64 -9.47 20.22 0.28
N GLU A 65 -10.15 19.66 -0.73
CA GLU A 65 -10.92 20.44 -1.71
C GLU A 65 -11.90 19.64 -2.57
N LYS A 66 -11.79 18.29 -2.65
CA LYS A 66 -12.67 17.51 -3.52
C LYS A 66 -13.22 16.25 -2.85
N VAL A 67 -14.54 16.09 -2.89
CA VAL A 67 -15.22 14.89 -2.36
C VAL A 67 -15.02 13.71 -3.33
N PRO A 68 -14.51 12.56 -2.85
CA PRO A 68 -14.42 11.35 -3.65
C PRO A 68 -15.79 10.84 -4.09
N THR A 69 -15.86 10.24 -5.28
CA THR A 69 -17.05 9.52 -5.73
C THR A 69 -17.29 8.32 -4.80
N VAL A 70 -16.22 7.56 -4.53
CA VAL A 70 -16.23 6.53 -3.48
C VAL A 70 -14.93 6.62 -2.68
N GLN A 71 -15.04 6.45 -1.37
CA GLN A 71 -13.92 6.21 -0.47
C GLN A 71 -14.20 4.91 0.29
N VAL A 72 -13.22 4.01 0.29
CA VAL A 72 -13.26 2.75 1.02
C VAL A 72 -12.20 2.80 2.11
N VAL A 73 -12.59 2.48 3.34
CA VAL A 73 -11.72 2.43 4.52
C VAL A 73 -11.80 1.03 5.10
N CYS A 74 -10.67 0.34 5.22
CA CYS A 74 -10.64 -0.99 5.83
C CYS A 74 -10.66 -0.88 7.36
N GLN A 75 -11.63 -1.54 7.99
CA GLN A 75 -11.79 -1.63 9.45
C GLN A 75 -11.32 -2.99 10.00
N GLY A 76 -11.44 -4.05 9.18
CA GLY A 76 -10.94 -5.39 9.48
C GLY A 76 -9.41 -5.50 9.44
N ASP A 77 -8.87 -6.67 9.77
CA ASP A 77 -7.43 -6.96 9.59
C ASP A 77 -7.06 -7.05 8.11
N ILE A 78 -7.96 -7.65 7.31
CA ILE A 78 -7.87 -7.83 5.86
C ILE A 78 -9.25 -7.51 5.29
N CYS A 79 -9.29 -6.67 4.25
CA CYS A 79 -10.52 -6.33 3.55
C CYS A 79 -10.36 -6.57 2.05
N PRO A 80 -10.92 -7.65 1.47
CA PRO A 80 -10.84 -7.91 0.04
C PRO A 80 -11.78 -6.95 -0.71
N VAL A 81 -11.19 -6.11 -1.56
CA VAL A 81 -11.91 -5.03 -2.24
C VAL A 81 -11.60 -5.04 -3.73
N PHE A 82 -12.66 -4.93 -4.53
CA PHE A 82 -12.60 -4.76 -5.97
C PHE A 82 -13.35 -3.50 -6.39
N VAL A 83 -12.70 -2.61 -7.12
CA VAL A 83 -13.33 -1.41 -7.69
C VAL A 83 -12.89 -1.27 -9.14
N ARG A 84 -13.83 -0.95 -10.02
CA ARG A 84 -13.54 -0.69 -11.44
C ARG A 84 -14.41 0.40 -12.02
N VAL A 85 -13.98 0.94 -13.15
CA VAL A 85 -14.84 1.76 -14.02
C VAL A 85 -15.70 0.82 -14.89
N PRO A 86 -17.01 1.02 -14.98
CA PRO A 86 -17.87 0.22 -15.86
C PRO A 86 -17.38 0.30 -17.32
N GLY A 87 -17.09 -0.86 -17.90
CA GLY A 87 -16.52 -0.96 -19.26
C GLY A 87 -15.07 -0.47 -19.41
N GLY A 88 -14.42 -0.07 -18.31
CA GLY A 88 -13.04 0.40 -18.27
C GLY A 88 -12.16 -0.40 -17.32
N ASP A 89 -11.15 0.29 -16.77
CA ASP A 89 -10.07 -0.30 -15.99
C ASP A 89 -10.49 -0.75 -14.59
N VAL A 90 -9.78 -1.74 -14.07
CA VAL A 90 -9.81 -2.13 -12.66
C VAL A 90 -8.90 -1.19 -11.88
N LEU A 91 -9.47 -0.54 -10.86
CA LEU A 91 -8.78 0.45 -10.04
C LEU A 91 -8.15 -0.17 -8.78
N ILE A 92 -8.76 -1.24 -8.27
CA ILE A 92 -8.22 -2.09 -7.21
C ILE A 92 -8.85 -3.48 -7.33
N ASP A 93 -8.03 -4.48 -7.09
CA ASP A 93 -8.41 -5.89 -6.96
C ASP A 93 -7.39 -6.55 -6.04
N ARG A 94 -7.50 -6.25 -4.74
CA ARG A 94 -6.59 -6.77 -3.71
C ARG A 94 -7.20 -6.63 -2.32
N ASP A 95 -6.52 -7.28 -1.40
CA ASP A 95 -6.72 -7.10 0.04
C ASP A 95 -6.16 -5.77 0.52
N MET A 96 -6.99 -4.99 1.21
CA MET A 96 -6.58 -3.81 1.95
C MET A 96 -6.21 -4.19 3.39
N ALA A 97 -5.18 -3.54 3.95
CA ALA A 97 -4.82 -3.72 5.35
C ALA A 97 -5.66 -2.84 6.29
N ARG A 98 -5.74 -3.19 7.57
CA ARG A 98 -6.44 -2.37 8.58
C ARG A 98 -6.02 -0.90 8.52
N GLY A 99 -7.01 -0.02 8.39
CA GLY A 99 -6.81 1.44 8.33
C GLY A 99 -6.33 1.96 6.97
N GLU A 100 -6.05 1.11 6.00
CA GLU A 100 -5.80 1.51 4.62
C GLU A 100 -7.05 2.16 4.03
N GLN A 101 -6.84 3.16 3.18
CA GLN A 101 -7.91 3.93 2.55
C GLN A 101 -7.64 4.04 1.06
N ALA A 102 -8.69 3.85 0.28
CA ALA A 102 -8.68 4.03 -1.17
C ALA A 102 -9.78 5.02 -1.56
N SER A 103 -9.45 6.03 -2.34
CA SER A 103 -10.40 7.07 -2.79
C SER A 103 -10.36 7.18 -4.31
N TYR A 104 -11.53 7.21 -4.93
CA TYR A 104 -11.67 7.27 -6.38
C TYR A 104 -12.62 8.39 -6.79
N PHE A 105 -12.29 9.03 -7.90
CA PHE A 105 -12.95 10.26 -8.36
C PHE A 105 -13.65 10.10 -9.71
N ASN A 106 -13.65 8.91 -10.29
CA ASN A 106 -14.29 8.59 -11.57
C ASN A 106 -15.80 8.88 -11.53
N PRO A 107 -16.43 9.17 -12.68
CA PRO A 107 -17.84 9.56 -12.75
C PRO A 107 -18.79 8.41 -12.39
N GLU A 108 -18.43 7.18 -12.70
CA GLU A 108 -19.17 5.97 -12.35
C GLU A 108 -18.19 4.86 -11.97
N LEU A 109 -18.55 4.07 -10.96
CA LEU A 109 -17.76 2.98 -10.41
C LEU A 109 -18.64 1.76 -10.13
N ASP A 110 -18.14 0.58 -10.46
CA ASP A 110 -18.64 -0.70 -9.95
C ASP A 110 -17.75 -1.10 -8.77
N VAL A 111 -18.36 -1.30 -7.59
CA VAL A 111 -17.67 -1.70 -6.36
C VAL A 111 -18.16 -3.09 -5.95
N VAL A 112 -17.22 -3.96 -5.61
CA VAL A 112 -17.49 -5.28 -5.03
C VAL A 112 -16.65 -5.42 -3.78
N LEU A 113 -17.31 -5.81 -2.69
CA LEU A 113 -16.72 -6.10 -1.40
C LEU A 113 -16.97 -7.57 -1.11
N ASP A 114 -15.94 -8.39 -0.93
CA ASP A 114 -16.17 -9.80 -0.59
C ASP A 114 -16.51 -10.00 0.89
N ASP A 115 -16.15 -9.04 1.76
CA ASP A 115 -16.59 -8.96 3.15
C ASP A 115 -16.98 -7.52 3.51
N ALA A 116 -18.25 -7.18 3.25
CA ALA A 116 -18.79 -5.83 3.44
C ALA A 116 -18.82 -5.38 4.91
N GLY A 117 -18.80 -6.32 5.87
CA GLY A 117 -18.73 -6.00 7.30
C GLY A 117 -17.36 -5.53 7.77
N THR A 118 -16.31 -5.68 6.96
CA THR A 118 -14.93 -5.29 7.29
C THR A 118 -14.54 -3.90 6.78
N VAL A 119 -15.39 -3.23 5.99
CA VAL A 119 -15.09 -1.93 5.39
C VAL A 119 -16.10 -0.85 5.78
N GLN A 120 -15.65 0.41 5.89
CA GLN A 120 -16.54 1.57 5.80
C GLN A 120 -16.45 2.12 4.37
N VAL A 121 -17.61 2.30 3.74
CA VAL A 121 -17.69 2.98 2.44
C VAL A 121 -18.34 4.35 2.62
N PHE A 122 -17.78 5.35 1.97
CA PHE A 122 -18.38 6.66 1.78
C PHE A 122 -18.67 6.86 0.30
N GLU A 123 -19.93 7.11 -0.03
CA GLU A 123 -20.41 7.42 -1.37
C GLU A 123 -20.67 8.91 -1.46
N ASN A 124 -19.95 9.61 -2.34
CA ASN A 124 -20.01 11.08 -2.46
C ASN A 124 -19.88 11.79 -1.10
N GLY A 125 -19.01 11.28 -0.21
CA GLY A 125 -18.80 11.78 1.14
C GLY A 125 -19.85 11.35 2.18
N THR A 126 -20.90 10.62 1.79
CA THR A 126 -21.91 10.10 2.72
C THR A 126 -21.61 8.66 3.09
N ALA A 127 -21.54 8.36 4.38
CA ALA A 127 -21.32 6.99 4.84
C ALA A 127 -22.48 6.08 4.40
N ARG A 128 -22.15 4.98 3.73
CA ARG A 128 -23.10 3.89 3.47
C ARG A 128 -23.29 3.04 4.73
N PRO A 129 -24.45 2.40 4.90
CA PRO A 129 -24.63 1.36 5.91
C PRO A 129 -23.57 0.28 5.75
N ALA A 130 -23.00 -0.19 6.86
CA ALA A 130 -22.10 -1.32 6.84
C ALA A 130 -22.86 -2.61 6.49
N GLY A 131 -22.23 -3.50 5.73
CA GLY A 131 -22.74 -4.84 5.46
C GLY A 131 -22.55 -5.79 6.65
N GLN A 132 -22.97 -7.04 6.49
CA GLN A 132 -22.70 -8.08 7.48
C GLN A 132 -21.30 -8.66 7.28
N GLN A 133 -20.73 -9.20 8.37
CA GLN A 133 -19.45 -9.91 8.34
C GLN A 133 -19.53 -11.13 7.41
N GLY A 134 -18.58 -11.26 6.49
CA GLY A 134 -18.51 -12.31 5.48
C GLY A 134 -19.55 -12.19 4.36
N GLU A 135 -20.37 -11.12 4.34
CA GLU A 135 -21.33 -10.89 3.27
C GLU A 135 -20.64 -10.20 2.09
N ARG A 136 -20.83 -10.77 0.90
CA ARG A 136 -20.40 -10.14 -0.34
C ARG A 136 -21.44 -9.13 -0.81
N GLU A 137 -21.02 -7.88 -1.00
CA GLU A 137 -21.87 -6.82 -1.52
C GLU A 137 -21.33 -6.30 -2.85
N ALA A 138 -22.22 -6.00 -3.80
CA ALA A 138 -21.87 -5.38 -5.07
C ALA A 138 -22.83 -4.22 -5.35
N PHE A 139 -22.29 -3.06 -5.68
CA PHE A 139 -23.09 -1.88 -5.95
C PHE A 139 -22.40 -0.94 -6.93
N LYS A 140 -23.23 -0.10 -7.56
CA LYS A 140 -22.81 0.97 -8.46
C LYS A 140 -22.80 2.29 -7.71
N VAL A 141 -21.80 3.11 -7.96
CA VAL A 141 -21.72 4.47 -7.45
C VAL A 141 -21.57 5.44 -8.60
N THR A 142 -22.44 6.45 -8.66
CA THR A 142 -22.31 7.57 -9.58
C THR A 142 -21.93 8.83 -8.83
N ARG A 143 -21.10 9.65 -9.46
CA ARG A 143 -20.72 10.94 -8.90
C ARG A 143 -21.93 11.88 -8.86
N ALA A 144 -22.15 12.52 -7.72
CA ALA A 144 -23.17 13.55 -7.58
C ALA A 144 -22.87 14.77 -8.47
N PRO A 145 -23.87 15.36 -9.15
CA PRO A 145 -23.66 16.54 -9.99
C PRO A 145 -23.18 17.72 -9.14
N GLY A 146 -22.11 18.39 -9.57
CA GLY A 146 -21.55 19.57 -8.90
C GLY A 146 -20.33 19.32 -8.01
N GLN A 147 -19.73 18.12 -8.06
CA GLN A 147 -18.50 17.72 -7.34
C GLN A 147 -17.37 17.24 -8.26
#